data_AF-A0A7S1Y6D7-F1
#
_entry.id   AF-A0A7S1Y6D7-F1
#
_cell.length_a   1.000
_cell.length_b   1.000
_cell.length_c   1.000
_cell.angle_alpha   90.00
_cell.angle_beta   90.00
_cell.angle_gamma   90.00
#
_symmetry.space_group_name_H-M   'P 1'
#
loop_
_entity.id
_entity.type
_entity.pdbx_description
1 polymer ?
#
loop_
_entity_poly.entity_id
_entity_poly.type
_entity_poly.pdbx_seq_one_letter_code
_entity_poly.pdbx_strand_id
1 'polypeptide(L)'
;GTTYGQSNDIMYAVESLFPDNKSLRPPEGMEMEAQGLLRLERQIFSAWMYWLTGSGNTERFRESFVATLNEVEAALSRRGPFFLGKDVTIVDFMFAPFLERMAASLLFYKGFQMRVPKGASTNFPAVNKWFDAMESLPSYQLTKSDYYTHCWDLPPQLGGCTYEEAGEPYEN
;
A
#
# COMPACT_ATOMS: atom_id res chain seq x y z
N GLY A 1 6.78 23.73 -21.43
CA GLY A 1 6.08 23.13 -20.29
C GLY A 1 7.10 22.64 -19.30
N THR A 2 6.75 22.57 -18.01
CA THR A 2 7.61 21.98 -16.98
C THR A 2 7.45 20.47 -16.99
N THR A 3 8.55 19.73 -16.97
CA THR A 3 8.56 18.25 -16.88
C THR A 3 8.99 17.83 -15.48
N TYR A 4 8.21 16.96 -14.84
CA TYR A 4 8.51 16.38 -13.53
C TYR A 4 8.84 14.89 -13.71
N GLY A 5 9.89 14.41 -13.04
CA GLY A 5 10.39 13.03 -13.20
C GLY A 5 10.06 12.08 -12.05
N GLN A 6 9.49 12.57 -10.95
CA GLN A 6 9.15 11.79 -9.77
C GLN A 6 7.65 11.92 -9.48
N SER A 7 7.00 10.82 -9.11
CA SER A 7 5.57 10.77 -8.78
C SER A 7 5.20 11.78 -7.69
N ASN A 8 6.04 11.92 -6.66
CA ASN A 8 5.81 12.86 -5.56
C ASN A 8 5.76 14.30 -6.07
N ASP A 9 6.73 14.69 -6.90
CA ASP A 9 6.81 16.04 -7.45
C ASP A 9 5.60 16.33 -8.35
N ILE A 10 5.16 15.33 -9.12
CA ILE A 10 3.95 15.43 -9.94
C ILE A 10 2.72 15.66 -9.06
N MET A 11 2.54 14.88 -7.99
CA MET A 11 1.39 15.04 -7.09
C MET A 11 1.33 16.42 -6.45
N TYR A 12 2.47 16.92 -5.93
CA TYR A 12 2.52 18.27 -5.35
C TYR A 12 2.35 19.38 -6.38
N ALA A 13 2.82 19.18 -7.62
CA ALA A 13 2.58 20.09 -8.72
C ALA A 13 1.09 20.16 -9.07
N VAL A 14 0.41 19.01 -9.18
CA VAL A 14 -1.04 18.94 -9.43
C VAL A 14 -1.82 19.66 -8.32
N GLU A 15 -1.52 19.41 -7.05
CA GLU A 15 -2.16 20.13 -5.93
C GLU A 15 -1.96 21.66 -6.00
N SER A 16 -0.82 22.11 -6.51
CA SER A 16 -0.53 23.54 -6.64
C SER A 16 -1.27 24.18 -7.81
N LEU A 17 -1.57 23.41 -8.87
CA LEU A 17 -2.24 23.89 -10.08
C LEU A 17 -3.77 23.99 -9.93
N PHE A 18 -4.35 23.27 -8.98
CA PHE A 18 -5.80 23.19 -8.81
C PHE A 18 -6.27 23.57 -7.39
N PRO A 19 -5.97 24.80 -6.91
CA PRO A 19 -6.18 25.20 -5.52
C PRO A 19 -7.65 25.29 -5.10
N ASP A 20 -8.59 25.38 -6.04
CA ASP A 20 -10.03 25.47 -5.76
C ASP A 20 -10.67 24.11 -5.43
N ASN A 21 -9.92 23.01 -5.55
CA ASN A 21 -10.37 21.68 -5.15
C ASN A 21 -10.05 21.40 -3.68
N LYS A 22 -10.67 20.36 -3.12
CA LYS A 22 -10.32 19.87 -1.78
C LYS A 22 -8.86 19.44 -1.78
N SER A 23 -8.03 20.18 -1.05
CA SER A 23 -6.61 19.89 -0.89
C SER A 23 -6.39 18.47 -0.35
N LEU A 24 -5.46 17.75 -0.97
CA LEU A 24 -4.97 16.45 -0.50
C LEU A 24 -3.67 16.58 0.30
N ARG A 25 -3.16 17.80 0.52
CA ARG A 25 -1.96 18.00 1.33
C ARG A 25 -2.19 17.53 2.77
N PRO A 26 -1.13 17.09 3.46
CA PRO A 26 -1.19 16.88 4.91
C PRO A 26 -1.85 18.06 5.63
N PRO A 27 -2.70 17.81 6.65
CA PRO A 27 -3.23 18.88 7.50
C PRO A 27 -2.10 19.72 8.10
N GLU A 28 -2.38 20.99 8.36
CA GLU A 28 -1.41 21.92 8.96
C GLU A 28 -0.84 21.37 10.28
N GLY A 29 0.49 21.40 10.41
CA GLY A 29 1.20 20.90 11.59
C GLY A 29 1.47 19.40 11.58
N MET A 30 1.07 18.67 10.53
CA MET A 30 1.32 17.24 10.37
C MET A 30 2.44 16.93 9.36
N GLU A 31 3.21 17.92 8.92
CA GLU A 31 4.24 17.76 7.88
C GLU A 31 5.32 16.75 8.30
N MET A 32 5.77 16.82 9.55
CA MET A 32 6.76 15.88 10.10
C MET A 32 6.23 14.45 10.19
N GLU A 33 4.94 14.30 10.52
CA GLU A 33 4.29 12.99 10.57
C GLU A 33 4.12 12.42 9.16
N ALA A 34 3.67 13.24 8.21
CA ALA A 34 3.58 12.88 6.80
C ALA A 34 4.94 12.41 6.25
N GLN A 35 6.03 13.12 6.55
CA GLN A 35 7.38 12.69 6.16
C GLN A 35 7.79 11.36 6.80
N GLY A 36 7.40 11.12 8.06
CA GLY A 36 7.60 9.84 8.74
C GLY A 36 6.88 8.69 8.03
N LEU A 37 5.62 8.92 7.65
CA LEU A 37 4.80 7.96 6.93
C LEU A 37 5.35 7.66 5.53
N LEU A 38 5.86 8.68 4.81
CA LEU A 38 6.52 8.45 3.51
C LEU A 38 7.86 7.71 3.63
N ARG A 39 8.52 7.72 4.80
CA ARG A 39 9.66 6.83 5.06
C ARG A 39 9.18 5.40 5.31
N LEU A 40 8.10 5.24 6.08
CA LEU A 40 7.49 3.94 6.35
C LEU A 40 6.97 3.27 5.08
N GLU A 41 6.39 4.04 4.14
CA GLU A 41 5.99 3.58 2.81
C GLU A 41 7.16 2.91 2.07
N ARG A 42 8.31 3.59 1.98
CA ARG A 42 9.50 3.02 1.36
C ARG A 42 10.05 1.79 2.10
N GLN A 43 9.91 1.75 3.42
CA GLN A 43 10.32 0.61 4.23
C GLN A 43 9.45 -0.61 3.94
N ILE A 44 8.11 -0.46 3.93
CA ILE A 44 7.21 -1.58 3.63
C ILE A 44 7.36 -2.03 2.19
N PHE A 45 7.55 -1.10 1.24
CA PHE A 45 7.90 -1.43 -0.15
C PHE A 45 9.16 -2.30 -0.23
N SER A 46 10.23 -1.91 0.46
CA SER A 46 11.49 -2.66 0.45
C SER A 46 11.32 -4.05 1.07
N ALA A 47 10.64 -4.15 2.22
CA ALA A 47 10.41 -5.43 2.89
C ALA A 47 9.56 -6.39 2.03
N TRP A 48 8.52 -5.85 1.38
CA TRP A 48 7.71 -6.58 0.41
C TRP A 48 8.54 -7.08 -0.78
N MET A 49 9.36 -6.20 -1.37
CA MET A 49 10.23 -6.55 -2.50
C MET A 49 11.20 -7.69 -2.18
N TYR A 50 11.83 -7.65 -1.00
CA TYR A 50 12.73 -8.71 -0.56
C TYR A 50 12.00 -10.04 -0.37
N TRP A 51 10.81 -10.03 0.21
CA TRP A 51 10.06 -11.27 0.41
C TRP A 51 9.46 -11.81 -0.89
N LEU A 52 8.85 -10.95 -1.71
CA LEU A 52 8.19 -11.34 -2.95
C LEU A 52 9.15 -11.94 -3.97
N THR A 53 10.39 -11.44 -4.05
CA THR A 53 11.38 -11.86 -5.06
C THR A 53 12.48 -12.78 -4.52
N GLY A 54 12.60 -12.92 -3.20
CA GLY A 54 13.64 -13.74 -2.56
C GLY A 54 13.34 -15.25 -2.56
N SER A 55 14.33 -16.07 -2.90
CA SER A 55 14.21 -17.55 -2.98
C SER A 55 14.90 -18.32 -1.84
N GLY A 56 15.37 -17.62 -0.79
CA GLY A 56 15.98 -18.23 0.41
C GLY A 56 15.85 -17.31 1.63
N ASN A 57 15.91 -17.88 2.85
CA ASN A 57 15.57 -17.17 4.10
C ASN A 57 14.15 -16.54 4.12
N THR A 58 13.18 -17.22 3.50
CA THR A 58 11.79 -16.73 3.36
C THR A 58 11.17 -16.35 4.70
N GLU A 59 11.40 -17.12 5.77
CA GLU A 59 10.86 -16.79 7.10
C GLU A 59 11.39 -15.44 7.61
N ARG A 60 12.68 -15.16 7.47
CA ARG A 60 13.25 -13.88 7.90
C ARG A 60 12.68 -12.70 7.10
N PHE A 61 12.47 -12.88 5.79
CA PHE A 61 11.85 -11.84 4.96
C PHE A 61 10.38 -11.62 5.34
N ARG A 62 9.65 -12.71 5.60
CA ARG A 62 8.29 -12.68 6.12
C ARG A 62 8.22 -11.95 7.46
N GLU A 63 9.05 -12.31 8.44
CA GLU A 63 9.13 -11.65 9.75
C GLU A 63 9.40 -10.15 9.60
N SER A 64 10.34 -9.78 8.71
CA SER A 64 10.67 -8.37 8.45
C SER A 64 9.49 -7.63 7.84
N PHE A 65 8.81 -8.22 6.85
CA PHE A 65 7.61 -7.63 6.25
C PHE A 65 6.48 -7.48 7.27
N VAL A 66 6.19 -8.53 8.05
CA VAL A 66 5.13 -8.50 9.07
C VAL A 66 5.45 -7.46 10.15
N ALA A 67 6.70 -7.33 10.58
CA ALA A 67 7.11 -6.28 11.52
C ALA A 67 6.82 -4.88 10.97
N THR A 68 7.19 -4.59 9.72
CA THR A 68 6.89 -3.29 9.09
C THR A 68 5.40 -3.10 8.83
N LEU A 69 4.65 -4.16 8.47
CA LEU A 69 3.20 -4.08 8.30
C LEU A 69 2.49 -3.78 9.62
N ASN A 70 3.00 -4.29 10.76
CA ASN A 70 2.51 -3.91 12.08
C ASN A 70 2.76 -2.43 12.41
N GLU A 71 3.84 -1.83 11.91
CA GLU A 71 4.07 -0.38 12.02
C GLU A 71 3.06 0.40 11.18
N VAL A 72 2.71 -0.07 9.97
CA VAL A 72 1.66 0.50 9.11
C VAL A 72 0.29 0.39 9.79
N GLU A 73 -0.05 -0.78 10.32
CA GLU A 73 -1.27 -1.03 11.10
C GLU A 73 -1.36 -0.07 12.30
N ALA A 74 -0.28 0.09 13.06
CA ALA A 74 -0.22 1.00 14.21
C ALA A 74 -0.26 2.48 13.82
N ALA A 75 0.14 2.85 12.60
CA ALA A 75 -0.02 4.20 12.08
C ALA A 75 -1.49 4.48 11.73
N LEU A 76 -2.15 3.56 11.03
CA LEU A 76 -3.56 3.66 10.63
C LEU A 76 -4.52 3.61 11.82
N SER A 77 -4.18 2.91 12.90
CA SER A 77 -5.07 2.76 14.07
C SER A 77 -5.27 4.05 14.87
N ARG A 78 -4.51 5.12 14.64
CA ARG A 78 -4.42 6.28 15.55
C ARG A 78 -5.59 7.26 15.46
N ARG A 79 -5.97 7.70 14.25
CA ARG A 79 -6.78 8.92 14.08
C ARG A 79 -7.99 8.81 13.15
N GLY A 80 -8.16 7.70 12.45
CA GLY A 80 -9.23 7.54 11.48
C GLY A 80 -8.90 6.45 10.47
N PRO A 81 -9.74 6.24 9.45
CA PRO A 81 -9.48 5.22 8.45
C PRO A 81 -8.26 5.53 7.56
N PHE A 82 -7.82 6.79 7.49
CA PHE A 82 -6.67 7.24 6.70
C PHE A 82 -5.48 7.61 7.61
N PHE A 83 -4.27 7.63 7.06
CA PHE A 83 -3.05 7.79 7.86
C PHE A 83 -3.01 9.09 8.69
N LEU A 84 -3.53 10.19 8.14
CA LEU A 84 -3.54 11.50 8.79
C LEU A 84 -4.91 11.90 9.37
N GLY A 85 -5.84 10.95 9.46
CA GLY A 85 -7.12 11.14 10.15
C GLY A 85 -8.34 10.69 9.35
N LYS A 86 -9.36 11.56 9.30
CA LYS A 86 -10.66 11.23 8.71
C LYS A 86 -10.72 11.41 7.19
N ASP A 87 -9.86 12.25 6.64
CA ASP A 87 -9.84 12.63 5.23
C ASP A 87 -8.61 12.02 4.56
N VAL A 88 -8.79 11.56 3.32
CA VAL A 88 -7.69 11.05 2.48
C VAL A 88 -6.70 12.17 2.15
N THR A 89 -5.41 11.83 2.10
CA THR A 89 -4.32 12.76 1.77
C THR A 89 -3.39 12.16 0.72
N ILE A 90 -2.42 12.94 0.25
CA ILE A 90 -1.30 12.48 -0.58
C ILE A 90 -0.62 11.26 0.04
N VAL A 91 -0.52 11.19 1.37
CA VAL A 91 0.12 10.06 2.04
C VAL A 91 -0.60 8.75 1.71
N ASP A 92 -1.93 8.73 1.77
CA ASP A 92 -2.71 7.53 1.43
C ASP A 92 -2.51 7.13 -0.03
N PHE A 93 -2.48 8.09 -0.96
CA PHE A 93 -2.22 7.83 -2.37
C PHE A 93 -0.79 7.37 -2.67
N MET A 94 0.18 7.70 -1.82
CA MET A 94 1.54 7.17 -1.90
C MET A 94 1.62 5.70 -1.49
N PHE A 95 0.86 5.30 -0.46
CA PHE A 95 0.79 3.90 -0.03
C PHE A 95 -0.06 3.03 -0.95
N ALA A 96 -1.14 3.58 -1.51
CA ALA A 96 -2.15 2.84 -2.26
C ALA A 96 -1.63 1.90 -3.35
N PRO A 97 -0.81 2.35 -4.31
CA PRO A 97 -0.30 1.47 -5.36
C PRO A 97 0.47 0.27 -4.81
N PHE A 98 1.15 0.41 -3.67
CA PHE A 98 1.95 -0.65 -3.09
C PHE A 98 1.12 -1.57 -2.21
N LEU A 99 0.21 -1.04 -1.39
CA LEU A 99 -0.69 -1.88 -0.59
C LEU A 99 -1.60 -2.73 -1.48
N GLU A 100 -2.08 -2.22 -2.61
CA GLU A 100 -2.83 -3.01 -3.60
C GLU A 100 -1.99 -4.18 -4.16
N ARG A 101 -0.79 -3.87 -4.63
CA ARG A 101 0.15 -4.89 -5.16
C ARG A 101 0.51 -5.91 -4.10
N MET A 102 0.75 -5.49 -2.86
CA MET A 102 1.03 -6.37 -1.73
C MET A 102 -0.17 -7.28 -1.43
N ALA A 103 -1.38 -6.74 -1.38
CA ALA A 103 -2.58 -7.51 -1.06
C ALA A 103 -2.85 -8.61 -2.10
N ALA A 104 -2.58 -8.33 -3.38
CA ALA A 104 -2.70 -9.31 -4.45
C ALA A 104 -1.53 -10.30 -4.49
N SER A 105 -0.30 -9.79 -4.60
CA SER A 105 0.88 -10.62 -4.82
C SER A 105 1.22 -11.50 -3.61
N LEU A 106 1.07 -11.02 -2.38
CA LEU A 106 1.37 -11.83 -1.21
C LEU A 106 0.31 -12.91 -0.97
N LEU A 107 -0.94 -12.66 -1.38
CA LEU A 107 -1.95 -13.72 -1.38
C LEU A 107 -1.58 -14.81 -2.38
N PHE A 108 -1.31 -14.42 -3.62
CA PHE A 108 -1.06 -15.35 -4.73
C PHE A 108 0.27 -16.11 -4.59
N TYR A 109 1.38 -15.40 -4.37
CA TYR A 109 2.71 -16.01 -4.35
C TYR A 109 3.08 -16.61 -2.99
N LYS A 110 2.49 -16.11 -1.89
CA LYS A 110 2.93 -16.41 -0.51
C LYS A 110 1.85 -16.98 0.39
N GLY A 111 0.59 -17.03 -0.04
CA GLY A 111 -0.54 -17.44 0.80
C GLY A 111 -0.82 -16.48 1.97
N PHE A 112 -0.27 -15.26 1.94
CA PHE A 112 -0.36 -14.31 3.04
C PHE A 112 -1.52 -13.34 2.84
N GLN A 113 -2.50 -13.43 3.74
CA GLN A 113 -3.71 -12.60 3.70
C GLN A 113 -3.54 -11.31 4.50
N MET A 114 -3.25 -10.20 3.80
CA MET A 114 -3.26 -8.85 4.38
C MET A 114 -4.67 -8.25 4.45
N ARG A 115 -5.48 -8.51 3.42
CA ARG A 115 -6.87 -8.04 3.27
C ARG A 115 -7.79 -9.25 3.32
N VAL A 116 -8.82 -9.20 4.15
CA VAL A 116 -9.80 -10.28 4.33
C VAL A 116 -11.22 -9.80 3.98
N PRO A 117 -12.16 -10.70 3.67
CA PRO A 117 -13.56 -10.33 3.48
C PRO A 117 -14.16 -9.69 4.74
N LYS A 118 -15.13 -8.78 4.53
CA LYS A 118 -15.83 -8.11 5.63
C LYS A 118 -16.44 -9.13 6.60
N GLY A 119 -16.13 -8.98 7.89
CA GLY A 119 -16.60 -9.87 8.95
C GLY A 119 -15.66 -11.03 9.28
N ALA A 120 -14.62 -11.27 8.48
CA ALA A 120 -13.55 -12.22 8.84
C ALA A 120 -12.62 -11.62 9.90
N SER A 121 -12.04 -12.48 10.74
CA SER A 121 -11.01 -12.09 11.70
C SER A 121 -9.70 -11.78 10.98
N THR A 122 -8.97 -10.76 11.43
CA THR A 122 -7.69 -10.35 10.86
C THR A 122 -6.77 -9.78 11.93
N ASN A 123 -5.46 -9.96 11.75
CA ASN A 123 -4.43 -9.31 12.56
C ASN A 123 -4.19 -7.84 12.15
N PHE A 124 -4.77 -7.41 11.02
CA PHE A 124 -4.57 -6.07 10.44
C PHE A 124 -5.90 -5.30 10.27
N PRO A 125 -6.68 -5.09 11.35
CA PRO A 125 -7.99 -4.45 11.24
C PRO A 125 -7.95 -3.01 10.72
N ALA A 126 -6.93 -2.22 11.04
CA ALA A 126 -6.79 -0.84 10.57
C ALA A 126 -6.42 -0.79 9.09
N VAL A 127 -5.53 -1.67 8.61
CA VAL A 127 -5.26 -1.84 7.17
C VAL A 127 -6.53 -2.21 6.41
N ASN A 128 -7.32 -3.14 6.95
CA ASN A 128 -8.60 -3.53 6.33
C ASN A 128 -9.60 -2.36 6.30
N LYS A 129 -9.70 -1.60 7.39
CA LYS A 129 -10.53 -0.39 7.45
C LYS A 129 -10.04 0.70 6.49
N TRP A 130 -8.73 0.82 6.27
CA TRP A 130 -8.15 1.72 5.29
C TRP A 130 -8.55 1.32 3.86
N PHE A 131 -8.48 0.04 3.51
CA PHE A 131 -8.99 -0.46 2.23
C PHE A 131 -10.48 -0.16 2.06
N ASP A 132 -11.31 -0.46 3.07
CA ASP A 132 -12.76 -0.14 3.02
C ASP A 132 -13.00 1.36 2.75
N ALA A 133 -12.20 2.23 3.34
CA ALA A 133 -12.32 3.67 3.16
C ALA A 133 -11.81 4.15 1.79
N MET A 134 -10.67 3.63 1.32
CA MET A 134 -10.19 3.90 -0.04
C MET A 134 -11.22 3.44 -1.08
N GLU A 135 -11.83 2.27 -0.88
CA GLU A 135 -12.86 1.72 -1.75
C GLU A 135 -14.16 2.54 -1.74
N SER A 136 -14.37 3.43 -0.77
CA SER A 136 -15.48 4.38 -0.79
C SER A 136 -15.23 5.61 -1.67
N LEU A 137 -13.99 5.84 -2.11
CA LEU A 137 -13.62 6.99 -2.93
C LEU A 137 -13.90 6.69 -4.42
N PRO A 138 -14.73 7.49 -5.11
CA PRO A 138 -15.00 7.27 -6.53
C PRO A 138 -13.74 7.32 -7.40
N SER A 139 -12.80 8.22 -7.11
CA SER A 139 -11.52 8.31 -7.84
C SER A 139 -10.71 7.03 -7.72
N TYR A 140 -10.66 6.45 -6.52
CA TYR A 140 -9.95 5.21 -6.27
C TYR A 140 -10.58 4.02 -7.01
N GLN A 141 -11.91 3.90 -6.96
CA GLN A 141 -12.64 2.84 -7.68
C GLN A 141 -12.41 2.89 -9.19
N LEU A 142 -12.22 4.09 -9.76
CA LEU A 142 -11.96 4.28 -11.19
C LEU A 142 -10.52 3.93 -11.60
N THR A 143 -9.56 3.94 -10.67
CA THR A 143 -8.14 3.80 -10.98
C THR A 143 -7.47 2.56 -10.38
N LYS A 144 -8.07 1.94 -9.37
CA LYS A 144 -7.52 0.72 -8.75
C LYS A 144 -7.47 -0.41 -9.78
N SER A 145 -6.43 -1.23 -9.71
CA SER A 145 -6.35 -2.42 -10.55
C SER A 145 -6.96 -3.64 -9.85
N ASP A 146 -7.11 -4.73 -10.58
CA ASP A 146 -7.55 -6.01 -10.03
C ASP A 146 -6.37 -6.92 -9.62
N TYR A 147 -6.66 -7.97 -8.85
CA TYR A 147 -5.65 -8.89 -8.33
C TYR A 147 -4.90 -9.63 -9.44
N TYR A 148 -5.60 -10.03 -10.51
CA TYR A 148 -4.99 -10.73 -11.63
C TYR A 148 -3.97 -9.80 -12.30
N THR A 149 -4.39 -8.59 -12.66
CA THR A 149 -3.49 -7.62 -13.29
C THR A 149 -2.25 -7.36 -12.43
N HIS A 150 -2.39 -7.18 -11.11
CA HIS A 150 -1.23 -7.02 -10.24
C HIS A 150 -0.30 -8.24 -10.22
N CYS A 151 -0.84 -9.45 -10.13
CA CYS A 151 -0.01 -10.66 -10.04
C CYS A 151 0.77 -10.95 -11.33
N TRP A 152 0.22 -10.58 -12.49
CA TRP A 152 0.85 -10.82 -13.80
C TRP A 152 1.75 -9.69 -14.27
N ASP A 153 1.52 -8.46 -13.82
CA ASP A 153 2.35 -7.30 -14.17
C ASP A 153 3.68 -7.27 -13.38
N LEU A 154 3.71 -7.84 -12.17
CA LEU A 154 4.90 -7.81 -11.31
C LEU A 154 6.09 -8.66 -11.80
N PRO A 155 5.94 -9.95 -12.21
CA PRO A 155 7.07 -10.76 -12.63
C PRO A 155 7.96 -10.13 -13.72
N PRO A 156 7.44 -9.60 -14.84
CA PRO A 156 8.28 -8.98 -15.86
C PRO A 156 8.94 -7.67 -15.39
N GLN A 157 8.33 -6.95 -14.44
CA GLN A 157 8.91 -5.72 -13.89
C GLN A 157 10.02 -5.98 -12.87
N LEU A 158 9.90 -7.06 -12.10
CA LEU A 158 10.78 -7.35 -10.97
C LEU A 158 11.86 -8.40 -11.29
N GLY A 159 11.82 -9.00 -12.48
CA GLY A 159 12.72 -10.10 -12.86
C GLY A 159 12.29 -11.46 -12.26
N GLY A 160 11.02 -11.58 -11.87
CA GLY A 160 10.44 -12.77 -11.26
C GLY A 160 9.83 -12.51 -9.88
N CYS A 161 8.94 -13.41 -9.46
CA CYS A 161 8.38 -13.49 -8.11
C CYS A 161 8.56 -14.94 -7.63
N THR A 162 8.79 -15.13 -6.34
CA THR A 162 9.05 -16.46 -5.77
C THR A 162 7.79 -17.02 -5.15
N TYR A 163 7.50 -18.27 -5.51
CA TYR A 163 6.32 -18.97 -5.04
C TYR A 163 6.60 -19.76 -3.76
N GLU A 164 5.62 -19.82 -2.85
CA GLU A 164 5.63 -20.65 -1.66
C GLU A 164 4.38 -21.55 -1.66
N GLU A 165 4.47 -22.77 -1.12
CA GLU A 165 3.38 -23.76 -1.10
C GLU A 165 2.06 -23.20 -0.54
N ALA A 166 2.14 -22.28 0.43
CA ALA A 166 0.97 -21.62 1.00
C ALA A 166 0.15 -20.80 -0.03
N GLY A 167 0.75 -20.42 -1.17
CA GLY A 167 0.09 -19.75 -2.28
C GLY A 167 -0.79 -20.67 -3.13
N GLU A 168 -0.58 -21.99 -3.12
CA GLU A 168 -1.26 -22.96 -4.00
C GLU A 168 -2.79 -22.82 -4.02
N PRO A 169 -3.47 -22.59 -2.87
CA PRO A 169 -4.93 -22.41 -2.86
C PRO A 169 -5.43 -21.18 -3.63
N TYR A 170 -4.56 -20.26 -4.03
CA TYR A 170 -4.90 -18.99 -4.67
C TYR A 170 -4.40 -18.88 -6.12
N GLU A 171 -3.84 -19.96 -6.68
CA GLU A 171 -3.30 -19.97 -8.04
C GLU A 171 -4.40 -20.04 -9.13
N ASN A 172 -5.60 -20.53 -8.78
CA ASN A 172 -6.69 -20.82 -9.71
C ASN A 172 -8.03 -20.20 -9.31
#